data_AF-H5YL67-F1
#
_entry.id   AF-H5YL67-F1
#
_cell.length_a   1.000
_cell.length_b   1.000
_cell.length_c   1.000
_cell.angle_alpha   90.00
_cell.angle_beta   90.00
_cell.angle_gamma   90.00
#
_symmetry.space_group_name_H-M   'P 1'
#
loop_
_entity.id
_entity.type
_entity.pdbx_description
1 polymer ?
#
loop_
_entity_poly.entity_id
_entity_poly.type
_entity_poly.pdbx_seq_one_letter_code
_entity_poly.pdbx_strand_id
1 'polypeptide(L)'
;MKFFGRSELAIKAAGIGAVLLFSVSTSQAQASGPFAGFEGAWTGTGTVSLSDGSTERIRCKADYKVAGTGLSLKQALHCASDSYKFDLTSDVTSQGERISGNWSETNRNIFGNLQGTAGGGQIEVFVEANGFAANLSLRTNGTKQTVQISSKGEIRGVNITMTKG
;
A
#
# COMPACT_ATOMS: atom_id res chain seq x y z
N MET A 1 -42.89 34.07 77.86
CA MET A 1 -42.91 35.40 77.23
C MET A 1 -42.75 35.25 75.71
N LYS A 2 -43.68 35.86 74.97
CA LYS A 2 -43.64 36.31 73.56
C LYS A 2 -43.69 35.28 72.40
N PHE A 3 -44.81 35.38 71.68
CA PHE A 3 -45.21 34.85 70.37
C PHE A 3 -44.53 35.56 69.18
N PHE A 4 -44.85 35.06 67.97
CA PHE A 4 -44.66 35.54 66.58
C PHE A 4 -43.53 34.82 65.82
N GLY A 5 -43.68 34.33 64.58
CA GLY A 5 -44.75 34.44 63.58
C GLY A 5 -44.20 33.93 62.23
N ARG A 6 -45.11 33.43 61.36
CA ARG A 6 -44.92 32.83 60.02
C ARG A 6 -43.97 33.60 59.09
N SER A 7 -43.36 32.89 58.13
CA SER A 7 -43.17 33.38 56.75
C SER A 7 -42.81 32.22 55.80
N GLU A 8 -43.76 31.88 54.93
CA GLU A 8 -43.57 31.03 53.74
C GLU A 8 -42.87 31.85 52.65
N LEU A 9 -41.80 31.31 52.07
CA LEU A 9 -41.15 31.80 50.84
C LEU A 9 -40.46 30.59 50.21
N ALA A 10 -40.44 30.32 48.91
CA ALA A 10 -41.26 30.65 47.77
C ALA A 10 -40.75 29.67 46.69
N ILE A 11 -41.63 28.97 45.96
CA ILE A 11 -41.22 28.17 44.81
C ILE A 11 -40.73 29.14 43.73
N LYS A 12 -39.44 29.10 43.40
CA LYS A 12 -38.92 29.65 42.14
C LYS A 12 -38.32 28.51 41.32
N ALA A 13 -39.00 28.23 40.22
CA ALA A 13 -38.56 27.34 39.16
C ALA A 13 -37.30 27.88 38.44
N ALA A 14 -36.73 27.00 37.61
CA ALA A 14 -35.71 27.24 36.59
C ALA A 14 -34.25 27.07 37.03
N GLY A 15 -33.75 25.83 36.92
CA GLY A 15 -32.34 25.52 36.75
C GLY A 15 -32.21 24.56 35.57
N ILE A 16 -31.82 25.11 34.42
CA ILE A 16 -31.67 24.43 33.13
C ILE A 16 -30.72 23.24 33.27
N GLY A 17 -31.15 22.06 32.84
CA GLY A 17 -30.32 20.86 32.78
C GLY A 17 -29.14 21.07 31.85
N ALA A 18 -27.92 21.03 32.40
CA ALA A 18 -26.70 20.94 31.61
C ALA A 18 -26.49 19.48 31.19
N VAL A 19 -27.08 19.08 30.06
CA VAL A 19 -26.71 17.85 29.37
C VAL A 19 -25.33 18.08 28.76
N LEU A 20 -24.29 17.54 29.39
CA LEU A 20 -22.95 17.45 28.83
C LEU A 20 -23.02 16.49 27.63
N LEU A 21 -23.18 17.05 26.43
CA LEU A 21 -23.00 16.33 25.18
C LEU A 21 -21.52 15.99 25.05
N PHE A 22 -21.15 14.76 25.41
CA PHE A 22 -19.86 14.19 25.04
C PHE A 22 -19.82 14.10 23.51
N SER A 23 -19.12 15.05 22.89
CA SER A 23 -18.71 14.97 21.50
C SER A 23 -17.85 13.73 21.33
N VAL A 24 -18.47 12.62 20.92
CA VAL A 24 -17.73 11.44 20.47
C VAL A 24 -17.05 11.85 19.19
N SER A 25 -15.78 12.23 19.28
CA SER A 25 -14.90 12.38 18.13
C SER A 25 -14.83 11.01 17.46
N THR A 26 -15.66 10.79 16.45
CA THR A 26 -15.50 9.66 15.55
C THR A 26 -14.19 9.89 14.83
N SER A 27 -13.12 9.31 15.39
CA SER A 27 -11.88 9.12 14.67
C SER A 27 -12.25 8.27 13.46
N GLN A 28 -12.45 8.92 12.31
CA GLN A 28 -12.43 8.21 11.05
C GLN A 28 -11.02 7.66 10.94
N ALA A 29 -10.84 6.41 11.37
CA ALA A 29 -9.74 5.59 10.90
C ALA A 29 -9.91 5.62 9.38
N GLN A 30 -9.13 6.49 8.72
CA GLN A 30 -8.97 6.47 7.28
C GLN A 30 -8.66 5.01 6.99
N ALA A 31 -9.61 4.28 6.41
CA ALA A 31 -9.36 2.92 5.98
C ALA A 31 -8.20 3.05 5.01
N SER A 32 -7.01 2.76 5.51
CA SER A 32 -5.79 2.94 4.77
C SER A 32 -5.99 2.08 3.53
N GLY A 33 -6.02 2.70 2.35
CA GLY A 33 -6.40 2.02 1.12
C GLY A 33 -5.58 0.73 0.88
N PRO A 34 -5.94 -0.08 -0.11
CA PRO A 34 -5.26 -1.36 -0.37
C PRO A 34 -3.73 -1.24 -0.54
N PHE A 35 -3.24 -0.05 -0.89
CA PHE A 35 -1.82 0.30 -1.03
C PHE A 35 -1.19 0.96 0.21
N ALA A 36 -1.86 0.91 1.35
CA ALA A 36 -1.35 1.42 2.61
C ALA A 36 0.02 0.83 2.93
N GLY A 37 0.95 1.69 3.37
CA GLY A 37 2.31 1.30 3.72
C GLY A 37 3.29 1.29 2.54
N PHE A 38 2.84 1.30 1.29
CA PHE A 38 3.73 1.27 0.12
C PHE A 38 4.36 2.63 -0.22
N GLU A 39 3.67 3.74 0.03
CA GLU A 39 4.13 5.12 -0.29
C GLU A 39 5.59 5.35 0.09
N GLY A 40 6.33 5.95 -0.85
CA GLY A 40 7.70 6.42 -0.64
C GLY A 40 8.75 5.65 -1.45
N ALA A 41 10.01 5.94 -1.13
CA ALA A 41 11.18 5.36 -1.78
C ALA A 41 11.67 4.14 -1.00
N TRP A 42 12.08 3.11 -1.75
CA TRP A 42 12.59 1.85 -1.23
C TRP A 42 13.87 1.46 -1.93
N THR A 43 14.80 0.87 -1.20
CA THR A 43 16.04 0.34 -1.76
C THR A 43 16.34 -1.02 -1.18
N GLY A 44 16.92 -1.90 -1.97
CA GLY A 44 17.13 -3.27 -1.53
C GLY A 44 18.06 -4.07 -2.42
N THR A 45 18.32 -5.29 -1.97
CA THR A 45 19.12 -6.26 -2.71
C THR A 45 18.47 -7.63 -2.64
N GLY A 46 18.89 -8.51 -3.55
CA GLY A 46 18.28 -9.81 -3.71
C GLY A 46 19.04 -10.69 -4.68
N THR A 47 18.32 -11.65 -5.24
CA THR A 47 18.80 -12.51 -6.32
C THR A 47 17.86 -12.48 -7.52
N VAL A 48 18.42 -12.69 -8.70
CA VAL A 48 17.70 -12.97 -9.95
C VAL A 48 18.21 -14.30 -10.51
N SER A 49 17.29 -15.18 -10.87
CA SER A 49 17.58 -16.43 -11.55
C SER A 49 17.18 -16.32 -13.01
N LEU A 50 18.09 -16.71 -13.91
CA LEU A 50 17.93 -16.57 -15.35
C LEU A 50 17.63 -17.91 -16.02
N SER A 51 17.20 -17.86 -17.28
CA SER A 51 16.79 -19.05 -18.04
C SER A 51 17.93 -19.99 -18.40
N ASP A 52 19.18 -19.52 -18.35
CA ASP A 52 20.39 -20.33 -18.53
C ASP A 52 20.79 -21.11 -17.27
N GLY A 53 20.04 -20.95 -16.17
CA GLY A 53 20.29 -21.60 -14.88
C GLY A 53 21.20 -20.80 -13.95
N SER A 54 21.74 -19.67 -14.39
CA SER A 54 22.54 -18.79 -13.53
C SER A 54 21.67 -18.08 -12.49
N THR A 55 22.29 -17.69 -11.39
CA THR A 55 21.68 -16.83 -10.38
C THR A 55 22.67 -15.74 -9.98
N GLU A 56 22.21 -14.51 -10.03
CA GLU A 56 23.03 -13.32 -9.81
C GLU A 56 22.49 -12.50 -8.65
N ARG A 57 23.37 -11.72 -8.02
CA ARG A 57 22.95 -10.69 -7.09
C ARG A 57 22.31 -9.54 -7.85
N ILE A 58 21.19 -9.04 -7.35
CA ILE A 58 20.49 -7.90 -7.93
C ILE A 58 20.32 -6.78 -6.89
N ARG A 59 20.40 -5.53 -7.34
CA ARG A 59 20.10 -4.35 -6.52
C ARG A 59 18.89 -3.65 -7.12
N CYS A 60 17.99 -3.19 -6.28
CA CYS A 60 16.76 -2.55 -6.72
C CYS A 60 16.47 -1.25 -5.97
N LYS A 61 15.85 -0.31 -6.67
CA LYS A 61 15.25 0.91 -6.11
C LYS A 61 13.82 1.00 -6.61
N ALA A 62 12.89 1.28 -5.71
CA ALA A 62 11.50 1.50 -6.05
C ALA A 62 11.03 2.86 -5.53
N ASP A 63 10.17 3.52 -6.28
CA ASP A 63 9.40 4.68 -5.83
C ASP A 63 7.91 4.36 -6.05
N TYR A 64 7.13 4.53 -4.98
CA TYR A 64 5.69 4.34 -4.99
C TYR A 64 5.00 5.67 -4.71
N LYS A 65 3.99 5.98 -5.53
CA LYS A 65 3.11 7.13 -5.40
C LYS A 65 1.66 6.67 -5.30
N VAL A 66 1.11 6.75 -4.11
CA VAL A 66 -0.26 6.45 -3.75
C VAL A 66 -1.08 7.74 -3.89
N ALA A 67 -2.15 7.69 -4.66
CA ALA A 67 -3.05 8.83 -4.80
C ALA A 67 -3.67 9.20 -3.44
N GLY A 68 -4.07 10.47 -3.26
CA GLY A 68 -4.69 10.93 -2.01
C GLY A 68 -5.96 10.17 -1.60
N THR A 69 -6.63 9.51 -2.57
CA THR A 69 -7.77 8.62 -2.31
C THR A 69 -7.37 7.25 -1.73
N GLY A 70 -6.10 6.86 -1.83
CA GLY A 70 -5.60 5.54 -1.47
C GLY A 70 -5.96 4.42 -2.46
N LEU A 71 -6.67 4.73 -3.55
CA LEU A 71 -7.22 3.75 -4.50
C LEU A 71 -6.39 3.60 -5.79
N SER A 72 -5.28 4.33 -5.91
CA SER A 72 -4.38 4.22 -7.06
C SER A 72 -2.94 4.26 -6.61
N LEU A 73 -2.10 3.49 -7.30
CA LEU A 73 -0.67 3.36 -7.04
C LEU A 73 0.08 3.45 -8.36
N LYS A 74 1.01 4.41 -8.45
CA LYS A 74 2.04 4.43 -9.49
C LYS A 74 3.34 3.92 -8.90
N GLN A 75 4.08 3.16 -9.70
CA GLN A 75 5.37 2.60 -9.31
C GLN A 75 6.41 2.87 -10.39
N ALA A 76 7.63 3.18 -9.97
CA ALA A 76 8.85 2.99 -10.76
C ALA A 76 9.78 2.03 -10.01
N LEU A 77 10.29 0.99 -10.67
CA LEU A 77 11.21 -0.01 -10.13
C LEU A 77 12.41 -0.14 -11.07
N HIS A 78 13.60 0.09 -10.53
CA HIS A 78 14.86 -0.01 -11.25
C HIS A 78 15.69 -1.11 -10.61
N CYS A 79 16.03 -2.15 -11.38
CA CYS A 79 16.79 -3.29 -10.90
C CYS A 79 17.97 -3.61 -11.81
N ALA A 80 19.13 -3.91 -11.21
CA ALA A 80 20.35 -4.24 -11.93
C ALA A 80 21.16 -5.34 -11.21
N SER A 81 21.53 -6.36 -11.98
CA SER A 81 22.53 -7.39 -11.67
C SER A 81 23.77 -7.19 -12.57
N ASP A 82 24.65 -8.19 -12.61
CA ASP A 82 25.88 -8.12 -13.39
C ASP A 82 25.60 -8.27 -14.90
N SER A 83 24.72 -9.20 -15.28
CA SER A 83 24.34 -9.41 -16.69
C SER A 83 22.97 -8.85 -17.07
N TYR A 84 22.14 -8.46 -16.09
CA TYR A 84 20.73 -8.17 -16.34
C TYR A 84 20.24 -6.87 -15.71
N LYS A 85 19.39 -6.13 -16.45
CA LYS A 85 18.77 -4.89 -15.96
C LYS A 85 17.33 -4.79 -16.44
N PHE A 86 16.45 -4.31 -15.56
CA PHE A 86 15.08 -4.02 -15.93
C PHE A 86 14.54 -2.80 -15.19
N ASP A 87 13.79 -2.00 -15.94
CA ASP A 87 13.19 -0.75 -15.47
C ASP A 87 11.69 -0.81 -15.71
N LEU A 88 10.93 -1.09 -14.64
CA LEU A 88 9.50 -1.32 -14.67
C LEU A 88 8.73 -0.12 -14.13
N THR A 89 7.72 0.34 -14.87
CA THR A 89 6.72 1.26 -14.36
C THR A 89 5.34 0.61 -14.35
N SER A 90 4.49 1.00 -13.40
CA SER A 90 3.10 0.57 -13.38
C SER A 90 2.16 1.67 -12.91
N ASP A 91 0.91 1.58 -13.36
CA ASP A 91 -0.21 2.42 -12.93
C ASP A 91 -1.37 1.49 -12.59
N VAL A 92 -1.72 1.43 -11.31
CA VAL A 92 -2.62 0.42 -10.74
C VAL A 92 -3.77 1.12 -10.03
N THR A 93 -4.98 0.62 -10.27
CA THR A 93 -6.21 1.08 -9.59
C THR A 93 -6.83 -0.05 -8.81
N SER A 94 -7.53 0.29 -7.73
CA SER A 94 -8.24 -0.67 -6.90
C SER A 94 -9.75 -0.47 -6.90
N GLN A 95 -10.47 -1.59 -6.88
CA GLN A 95 -11.89 -1.69 -6.56
C GLN A 95 -12.05 -2.68 -5.40
N GLY A 96 -12.07 -2.14 -4.17
CA GLY A 96 -11.98 -2.96 -2.96
C GLY A 96 -10.59 -3.56 -2.82
N GLU A 97 -10.51 -4.89 -2.75
CA GLU A 97 -9.24 -5.64 -2.74
C GLU A 97 -8.77 -6.04 -4.13
N ARG A 98 -9.63 -5.95 -5.16
CA ARG A 98 -9.25 -6.30 -6.53
C ARG A 98 -8.54 -5.13 -7.18
N ILE A 99 -7.40 -5.40 -7.80
CA ILE A 99 -6.62 -4.40 -8.51
C ILE A 99 -6.43 -4.77 -9.97
N SER A 100 -6.35 -3.74 -10.80
CA SER A 100 -5.99 -3.86 -12.21
C SER A 100 -5.22 -2.63 -12.67
N GLY A 101 -4.46 -2.79 -13.75
CA GLY A 101 -3.66 -1.70 -14.27
C GLY A 101 -2.82 -2.08 -15.46
N ASN A 102 -1.87 -1.20 -15.74
CA ASN A 102 -0.90 -1.37 -16.81
C ASN A 102 0.50 -1.38 -16.23
N TRP A 103 1.41 -2.04 -16.93
CA TRP A 103 2.83 -2.00 -16.65
C TRP A 103 3.62 -1.89 -17.94
N SER A 104 4.83 -1.36 -17.83
CA SER A 104 5.80 -1.33 -18.91
C SER A 104 7.21 -1.57 -18.39
N GLU A 105 8.03 -2.19 -19.21
CA GLU A 105 9.46 -2.37 -19.03
C GLU A 105 10.20 -1.68 -20.17
N THR A 106 11.09 -0.75 -19.83
CA THR A 106 11.64 0.21 -20.80
C THR A 106 12.74 -0.39 -21.67
N ASN A 107 13.60 -1.24 -21.12
CA ASN A 107 14.81 -1.72 -21.80
C ASN A 107 14.50 -2.65 -22.97
N ARG A 108 13.37 -3.35 -22.92
CA ARG A 108 12.89 -4.28 -23.95
C ARG A 108 11.61 -3.82 -24.63
N ASN A 109 11.10 -2.64 -24.26
CA ASN A 109 9.87 -2.08 -24.79
C ASN A 109 8.69 -3.07 -24.67
N ILE A 110 8.58 -3.73 -23.52
CA ILE A 110 7.51 -4.69 -23.22
C ILE A 110 6.49 -3.97 -22.35
N PHE A 111 5.21 -4.13 -22.65
CA PHE A 111 4.15 -3.53 -21.85
C PHE A 111 2.90 -4.40 -21.94
N GLY A 112 2.03 -4.26 -20.95
CA GLY A 112 0.77 -4.95 -20.95
C GLY A 112 -0.06 -4.64 -19.73
N ASN A 113 -0.75 -5.66 -19.24
CA ASN A 113 -1.78 -5.53 -18.22
C ASN A 113 -1.36 -6.30 -16.97
N LEU A 114 -1.87 -5.84 -15.84
CA LEU A 114 -1.78 -6.57 -14.59
C LEU A 114 -3.14 -6.62 -13.91
N GLN A 115 -3.35 -7.70 -13.17
CA GLN A 115 -4.56 -7.93 -12.41
C GLN A 115 -4.27 -8.80 -11.19
N GLY A 116 -5.00 -8.59 -10.11
CA GLY A 116 -4.80 -9.36 -8.89
C GLY A 116 -5.47 -8.72 -7.69
N THR A 117 -4.83 -8.82 -6.53
CA THR A 117 -5.35 -8.31 -5.27
C THR A 117 -4.33 -7.47 -4.50
N ALA A 118 -4.83 -6.54 -3.70
CA ALA A 118 -4.05 -5.73 -2.78
C ALA A 118 -4.81 -5.48 -1.48
N GLY A 119 -4.12 -5.56 -0.37
CA GLY A 119 -4.67 -5.32 0.97
C GLY A 119 -3.78 -5.87 2.07
N GLY A 120 -3.91 -5.33 3.28
CA GLY A 120 -3.18 -5.84 4.45
C GLY A 120 -1.64 -5.79 4.31
N GLY A 121 -1.12 -4.86 3.51
CA GLY A 121 0.31 -4.77 3.21
C GLY A 121 0.82 -5.80 2.20
N GLN A 122 -0.06 -6.55 1.53
CA GLN A 122 0.28 -7.53 0.51
C GLN A 122 -0.32 -7.13 -0.84
N ILE A 123 0.42 -7.43 -1.91
CA ILE A 123 -0.03 -7.33 -3.30
C ILE A 123 0.31 -8.65 -3.98
N GLU A 124 -0.65 -9.25 -4.67
CA GLU A 124 -0.49 -10.47 -5.46
C GLU A 124 -1.06 -10.20 -6.85
N VAL A 125 -0.22 -10.20 -7.88
CA VAL A 125 -0.66 -9.88 -9.24
C VAL A 125 -0.10 -10.87 -10.25
N PHE A 126 -0.92 -11.13 -11.26
CA PHE A 126 -0.50 -11.70 -12.52
C PHE A 126 -0.29 -10.57 -13.51
N VAL A 127 0.86 -10.58 -14.18
CA VAL A 127 1.20 -9.63 -15.23
C VAL A 127 1.32 -10.37 -16.55
N GLU A 128 0.82 -9.75 -17.62
CA GLU A 128 0.87 -10.30 -18.97
C GLU A 128 1.21 -9.22 -19.99
N ALA A 129 1.93 -9.64 -21.03
CA ALA A 129 2.24 -8.90 -22.24
C ALA A 129 2.38 -9.91 -23.40
N ASN A 130 2.55 -9.43 -24.63
CA ASN A 130 2.78 -10.33 -25.76
C ASN A 130 4.04 -11.18 -25.52
N GLY A 131 3.88 -12.50 -25.42
CA GLY A 131 4.98 -13.45 -25.21
C GLY A 131 5.59 -13.44 -23.79
N PHE A 132 5.00 -12.72 -22.84
CA PHE A 132 5.50 -12.65 -21.47
C PHE A 132 4.37 -12.76 -20.44
N ALA A 133 4.59 -13.55 -19.39
CA ALA A 133 3.69 -13.64 -18.25
C ALA A 133 4.47 -13.96 -16.98
N ALA A 134 4.09 -13.33 -15.87
CA ALA A 134 4.73 -13.55 -14.58
C ALA A 134 3.72 -13.40 -13.42
N ASN A 135 4.01 -14.08 -12.31
CA ASN A 135 3.39 -13.78 -11.03
C ASN A 135 4.33 -12.90 -10.22
N LEU A 136 3.78 -11.90 -9.57
CA LEU A 136 4.49 -10.95 -8.71
C LEU A 136 3.78 -10.91 -7.37
N SER A 137 4.54 -11.10 -6.30
CA SER A 137 4.08 -10.87 -4.94
C SER A 137 4.93 -9.79 -4.26
N LEU A 138 4.25 -8.91 -3.53
CA LEU A 138 4.88 -7.92 -2.67
C LEU A 138 4.27 -8.02 -1.29
N ARG A 139 5.12 -7.95 -0.27
CA ARG A 139 4.67 -7.90 1.12
C ARG A 139 5.44 -6.82 1.85
N THR A 140 4.72 -6.01 2.61
CA THR A 140 5.28 -4.96 3.48
C THR A 140 5.05 -5.34 4.93
N ASN A 141 6.05 -5.02 5.77
CA ASN A 141 5.98 -5.11 7.22
C ASN A 141 6.75 -3.91 7.79
N GLY A 142 6.00 -2.85 8.15
CA GLY A 142 6.59 -1.58 8.55
C GLY A 142 7.45 -0.99 7.44
N THR A 143 8.75 -0.85 7.72
CA THR A 143 9.74 -0.31 6.77
C THR A 143 10.45 -1.37 5.93
N LYS A 144 10.06 -2.64 6.04
CA LYS A 144 10.60 -3.74 5.23
C LYS A 144 9.61 -4.17 4.17
N GLN A 145 10.12 -4.46 2.98
CA GLN A 145 9.34 -4.98 1.87
C GLN A 145 10.06 -6.17 1.26
N THR A 146 9.31 -7.20 0.89
CA THR A 146 9.81 -8.32 0.10
C THR A 146 9.10 -8.32 -1.24
N VAL A 147 9.86 -8.50 -2.32
CA VAL A 147 9.36 -8.57 -3.70
C VAL A 147 9.78 -9.90 -4.30
N GLN A 148 8.81 -10.67 -4.80
CA GLN A 148 9.07 -11.93 -5.49
C GLN A 148 8.45 -11.89 -6.88
N ILE A 149 9.22 -12.32 -7.87
CA ILE A 149 8.73 -12.48 -9.25
C ILE A 149 8.99 -13.93 -9.65
N SER A 150 8.05 -14.54 -10.36
CA SER A 150 8.25 -15.83 -11.03
C SER A 150 7.70 -15.78 -12.45
N SER A 151 8.47 -16.26 -13.41
CA SER A 151 8.07 -16.25 -14.82
C SER A 151 8.62 -17.46 -15.58
N LYS A 152 8.09 -17.69 -16.78
CA LYS A 152 8.62 -18.69 -17.72
C LYS A 152 9.51 -18.08 -18.81
N GLY A 153 9.79 -16.79 -18.76
CA GLY A 153 10.68 -16.09 -19.67
C GLY A 153 12.15 -16.20 -19.29
N GLU A 154 12.95 -15.24 -19.77
CA GLU A 154 14.38 -15.10 -19.48
C GLU A 154 14.66 -14.93 -17.99
N ILE A 155 13.86 -14.09 -17.31
CA ILE A 155 13.86 -14.02 -15.84
C ILE A 155 13.01 -15.17 -15.31
N ARG A 156 13.63 -16.14 -14.64
CA ARG A 156 12.89 -17.27 -14.02
C ARG A 156 12.34 -16.89 -12.66
N GLY A 157 13.12 -16.17 -11.86
CA GLY A 157 12.76 -15.80 -10.51
C GLY A 157 13.50 -14.56 -10.04
N VAL A 158 12.86 -13.77 -9.19
CA VAL A 158 13.48 -12.65 -8.48
C VAL A 158 13.06 -12.72 -7.03
N ASN A 159 13.99 -12.53 -6.10
CA ASN A 159 13.71 -12.43 -4.67
C ASN A 159 14.49 -11.25 -4.09
N ILE A 160 13.79 -10.18 -3.70
CA ILE A 160 14.39 -8.95 -3.19
C ILE A 160 13.84 -8.66 -1.79
N THR A 161 14.72 -8.19 -0.90
CA THR A 161 14.32 -7.50 0.33
C THR A 161 14.72 -6.04 0.23
N MET A 162 13.76 -5.15 0.46
CA MET A 162 13.91 -3.70 0.40
C MET A 162 13.57 -3.07 1.74
N THR A 163 14.16 -1.91 1.99
CA THR A 163 13.88 -1.04 3.13
C THR A 163 13.46 0.33 2.65
N LYS A 164 12.48 0.92 3.33
CA LYS A 164 12.04 2.29 3.10
C LYS A 164 13.15 3.27 3.48
N GLY A 165 13.36 4.28 2.64
CA GLY A 165 14.30 5.38 2.86
C GLY A 165 13.80 6.43 3.84
#